data_AF-A0A7V1Q3M7-F1
#
_entry.id   AF-A0A7V1Q3M7-F1
#
_cell.length_a   1.000
_cell.length_b   1.000
_cell.length_c   1.000
_cell.angle_alpha   90.00
_cell.angle_beta   90.00
_cell.angle_gamma   90.00
#
_symmetry.space_group_name_H-M   'P 1'
#
loop_
_entity.id
_entity.type
_entity.pdbx_description
1 polymer ?
#
loop_
_entity_poly.entity_id
_entity_poly.type
_entity_poly.pdbx_seq_one_letter_code
_entity_poly.pdbx_strand_id
1 'polypeptide(L)'
;MPAGEEEELRREQIEKLLREAYVYQMRNDLLRAEERCRQLLELDANNAEALELLGDIQERTGRIEEAVQSFRKARDLSPVDSPRYASAERKYAAALLKQQGISAADLPEEPASPLLAIAASIVFPGLAQWLMNDRTKGGVLIAIWLVLWLLMAFSPWGVQNIERGGGAFLFLASVMASVYVVSLIDAYQTAKRGGARRKPKSGWEV
;
A
#
# COMPACT_ATOMS: atom_id res chain seq x y z
N MET A 1 -2.90 34.46 41.11
CA MET A 1 -3.78 33.75 40.16
C MET A 1 -3.52 32.26 40.33
N PRO A 2 -4.56 31.41 40.45
CA PRO A 2 -4.36 29.97 40.60
C PRO A 2 -3.78 29.38 39.30
N ALA A 3 -2.79 28.49 39.41
CA ALA A 3 -2.06 27.90 38.28
C ALA A 3 -2.96 27.23 37.21
N GLY A 4 -4.21 26.86 37.56
CA GLY A 4 -5.17 26.29 36.62
C GLY A 4 -5.71 27.29 35.58
N GLU A 5 -5.89 28.57 35.94
CA GLU A 5 -6.40 29.60 35.02
C GLU A 5 -5.40 29.91 33.90
N GLU A 6 -4.09 29.87 34.21
CA GLU A 6 -3.03 30.09 33.22
C GLU A 6 -2.90 28.93 32.23
N GLU A 7 -3.09 27.69 32.67
CA GLU A 7 -3.11 26.51 31.79
C GLU A 7 -4.34 26.47 30.90
N GLU A 8 -5.50 26.84 31.44
CA GLU A 8 -6.75 26.92 30.67
C GLU A 8 -6.67 27.98 29.57
N LEU A 9 -6.16 29.18 29.91
CA LEU A 9 -5.91 30.24 28.93
C LEU A 9 -4.93 29.80 27.84
N ARG A 10 -3.88 29.07 28.21
CA ARG A 10 -2.91 28.52 27.25
C ARG A 10 -3.56 27.51 26.30
N ARG A 11 -4.41 26.61 26.80
CA ARG A 11 -5.14 25.62 25.99
C ARG A 11 -6.10 26.31 25.02
N GLU A 12 -6.87 27.30 25.48
CA GLU A 12 -7.76 28.09 24.61
C GLU A 12 -6.97 28.82 23.51
N GLN A 13 -5.81 29.38 23.85
CA GLN A 13 -4.95 30.05 22.88
C GLN A 13 -4.40 29.08 21.84
N ILE A 14 -3.95 27.88 22.24
CA ILE A 14 -3.50 26.82 21.34
C ILE A 14 -4.63 26.40 20.39
N GLU A 15 -5.83 26.13 20.91
CA GLU A 15 -6.97 25.75 20.08
C GLU A 15 -7.37 26.83 19.09
N LYS A 16 -7.35 28.10 19.52
CA LYS A 16 -7.64 29.24 18.65
C LYS A 16 -6.64 29.34 17.52
N LEU A 17 -5.33 29.29 17.83
CA LEU A 17 -4.27 29.33 16.83
C LEU A 17 -4.38 28.17 15.84
N LEU A 18 -4.75 26.99 16.33
CA LEU A 18 -4.91 25.81 15.49
C LEU A 18 -6.08 25.99 14.51
N ARG A 19 -7.23 26.46 14.99
CA ARG A 19 -8.39 26.74 14.12
C ARG A 19 -8.06 27.81 13.08
N GLU A 20 -7.37 28.88 13.48
CA GLU A 20 -6.93 29.93 12.55
C GLU A 20 -6.01 29.36 11.47
N ALA A 21 -5.03 28.52 11.84
CA ALA A 21 -4.12 27.88 10.91
C ALA A 21 -4.86 27.03 9.87
N TYR A 22 -5.84 26.22 10.30
CA TYR A 22 -6.70 25.45 9.38
C TYR A 22 -7.50 26.34 8.43
N VAL A 23 -8.12 27.41 8.93
CA VAL A 23 -8.89 28.34 8.09
C VAL A 23 -7.99 28.99 7.03
N TYR A 24 -6.78 29.41 7.40
CA TYR A 24 -5.82 29.95 6.43
C TYR A 24 -5.36 28.89 5.41
N GLN A 25 -5.09 27.66 5.86
CA GLN A 25 -4.73 26.55 4.97
C GLN A 25 -5.83 26.24 3.95
N MET A 26 -7.09 26.23 4.38
CA MET A 26 -8.27 26.04 3.51
C MET A 26 -8.42 27.18 2.50
N ARG A 27 -8.06 28.40 2.89
CA ARG A 27 -8.04 29.58 2.01
C ARG A 27 -6.81 29.61 1.09
N ASN A 28 -5.94 28.61 1.15
CA ASN A 28 -4.65 28.58 0.45
C ASN A 28 -3.72 29.74 0.82
N ASP A 29 -3.96 30.42 1.95
CA ASP A 29 -3.08 31.44 2.50
C ASP A 29 -2.01 30.76 3.36
N LEU A 30 -1.06 30.12 2.68
CA LEU A 30 -0.03 29.27 3.29
C LEU A 30 0.89 30.06 4.24
N LEU A 31 1.11 31.34 3.95
CA LEU A 31 2.01 32.19 4.73
C LEU A 31 1.42 32.49 6.11
N ARG A 32 0.15 32.88 6.18
CA ARG A 32 -0.54 33.08 7.47
C ARG A 32 -0.78 31.78 8.20
N ALA A 33 -1.07 30.68 7.49
CA ALA A 33 -1.22 29.37 8.10
C ALA A 33 0.08 28.94 8.82
N GLU A 34 1.22 29.10 8.15
CA GLU A 34 2.54 28.79 8.71
C GLU A 34 2.86 29.64 9.94
N GLU A 35 2.56 30.94 9.90
CA GLU A 35 2.75 31.84 11.04
C GLU A 35 1.96 31.37 12.27
N ARG A 36 0.70 30.96 12.09
CA ARG A 36 -0.14 30.45 13.18
C ARG A 36 0.35 29.11 13.71
N CYS A 37 0.81 28.21 12.84
CA CYS A 37 1.45 26.96 13.28
C CYS A 37 2.70 27.23 14.11
N ARG A 38 3.56 28.19 13.71
CA ARG A 38 4.78 28.52 14.47
C ARG A 38 4.45 29.13 15.84
N GLN A 39 3.52 30.08 15.90
CA GLN A 39 3.04 30.64 17.17
C GLN A 39 2.46 29.56 18.10
N LEU A 40 1.75 28.57 17.54
CA LEU A 40 1.24 27.45 18.32
C LEU A 40 2.39 26.60 18.86
N LEU A 41 3.38 26.28 18.03
CA LEU A 41 4.54 25.48 18.43
C LEU A 41 5.47 26.19 19.43
N GLU A 42 5.41 27.52 19.54
CA GLU A 42 6.07 28.27 20.61
C GLU A 42 5.37 28.06 21.97
N LEU A 43 4.05 27.85 21.98
CA LEU A 43 3.27 27.57 23.18
C LEU A 43 3.30 26.08 23.55
N ASP A 44 3.29 25.21 22.55
CA ASP A 44 3.34 23.75 22.67
C ASP A 44 4.20 23.14 21.56
N ALA A 45 5.49 22.99 21.85
CA ALA A 45 6.47 22.44 20.90
C ALA A 45 6.20 20.98 20.50
N ASN A 46 5.40 20.26 21.28
CA ASN A 46 5.09 18.84 21.08
C ASN A 46 3.66 18.64 20.55
N ASN A 47 3.06 19.68 19.99
CA ASN A 47 1.75 19.56 19.38
C ASN A 47 1.82 18.81 18.04
N ALA A 48 1.48 17.52 18.06
CA ALA A 48 1.51 16.67 16.87
C ALA A 48 0.63 17.21 15.73
N GLU A 49 -0.49 17.85 16.06
CA GLU A 49 -1.43 18.38 15.06
C GLU A 49 -0.88 19.62 14.35
N ALA A 50 -0.27 20.54 15.08
CA ALA A 50 0.38 21.71 14.49
C ALA A 50 1.61 21.33 13.65
N LEU A 51 2.38 20.32 14.08
CA LEU A 51 3.50 19.77 13.31
C LEU A 51 3.02 19.13 12.00
N GLU A 52 1.91 18.38 12.04
CA GLU A 52 1.31 17.80 10.83
C GLU A 52 0.85 18.90 9.86
N LEU A 53 0.17 19.93 10.37
CA LEU A 53 -0.30 21.06 9.57
C LEU A 53 0.86 21.88 8.96
N LEU A 54 1.93 22.09 9.73
CA LEU A 54 3.15 22.75 9.25
C LEU A 54 3.81 21.93 8.14
N GLY A 55 3.86 20.60 8.29
CA GLY A 55 4.36 19.70 7.26
C GLY A 55 3.57 19.81 5.95
N ASP A 56 2.23 19.85 6.02
CA ASP A 56 1.37 20.03 4.83
C ASP A 56 1.67 21.36 4.12
N ILE A 57 1.91 22.43 4.88
CA ILE A 57 2.22 23.76 4.34
C ILE A 57 3.62 23.75 3.69
N GLN A 58 4.61 23.15 4.36
CA GLN A 58 5.96 22.99 3.84
C GLN A 58 5.98 22.16 2.54
N GLU A 59 5.19 21.09 2.48
CA GLU A 59 5.06 20.26 1.28
C GLU A 59 4.45 21.07 0.12
N ARG A 60 3.37 21.83 0.36
CA ARG A 60 2.71 22.67 -0.66
C ARG A 60 3.58 23.82 -1.15
N THR A 61 4.52 24.28 -0.33
CA THR A 61 5.49 25.33 -0.69
C THR A 61 6.78 24.77 -1.28
N GLY A 62 6.88 23.45 -1.47
CA GLY A 62 8.04 22.79 -2.08
C GLY A 62 9.21 22.54 -1.12
N ARG A 63 9.06 22.85 0.17
CA ARG A 63 10.05 22.64 1.23
C ARG A 63 9.95 21.20 1.76
N ILE A 64 10.21 20.23 0.89
CA ILE A 64 9.99 18.80 1.16
C ILE A 64 10.84 18.31 2.34
N GLU A 65 12.09 18.74 2.44
CA GLU A 65 13.01 18.34 3.51
C GLU A 65 12.49 18.73 4.90
N GLU A 66 11.96 19.95 5.02
CA GLU A 66 11.36 20.43 6.26
C GLU A 66 10.05 19.70 6.57
N ALA A 67 9.24 19.44 5.54
CA ALA A 67 7.99 18.69 5.69
C ALA A 67 8.24 17.29 6.26
N VAL A 68 9.26 16.58 5.77
CA VAL A 68 9.69 15.27 6.29
C VAL A 68 10.02 15.35 7.78
N GLN A 69 10.74 16.39 8.22
CA GLN A 69 11.07 16.58 9.63
C GLN A 69 9.84 16.84 10.50
N SER A 70 8.93 17.71 10.04
CA SER A 70 7.67 18.03 10.72
C SER A 70 6.78 16.79 10.86
N PHE A 71 6.58 16.04 9.78
CA PHE A 71 5.78 14.81 9.81
C PHE A 71 6.42 13.71 10.67
N ARG A 72 7.75 13.58 10.66
CA ARG A 72 8.45 12.64 11.53
C ARG A 72 8.18 12.94 13.00
N LYS A 73 8.30 14.21 13.41
CA LYS A 73 8.00 14.61 14.78
C LYS A 73 6.53 14.38 15.15
N ALA A 74 5.60 14.74 14.26
CA ALA A 74 4.17 14.50 14.48
C ALA A 74 3.84 13.01 14.69
N ARG A 75 4.47 12.13 13.90
CA ARG A 75 4.36 10.67 14.04
C ARG A 75 4.95 10.19 15.37
N ASP A 76 6.16 10.62 15.70
CA ASP A 76 6.88 10.17 16.90
C ASP A 76 6.19 10.63 18.21
N LEU A 77 5.40 11.72 18.15
CA LEU A 77 4.59 12.24 19.26
C LEU A 77 3.19 11.62 19.35
N SER A 78 2.74 10.92 18.32
CA SER A 78 1.40 10.31 18.28
C SER A 78 1.44 8.85 18.79
N PRO A 79 0.49 8.42 19.63
CA PRO A 79 0.37 7.01 20.00
C PRO A 79 0.07 6.13 18.76
N VAL A 80 0.72 4.98 18.65
CA VAL A 80 0.65 4.09 17.46
C VAL A 80 -0.79 3.71 17.06
N ASP A 81 -1.68 3.53 18.03
CA ASP A 81 -3.08 3.15 17.79
C ASP A 81 -4.01 4.35 17.48
N SER A 82 -3.48 5.57 17.44
CA SER A 82 -4.26 6.79 17.17
C SER A 82 -4.48 6.99 15.67
N PRO A 83 -5.67 7.45 15.24
CA PRO A 83 -5.90 7.90 13.87
C PRO A 83 -4.85 8.93 13.39
N ARG A 84 -4.31 9.73 14.29
CA ARG A 84 -3.28 10.74 14.01
C ARG A 84 -1.92 10.13 13.70
N TYR A 85 -1.58 8.99 14.30
CA TYR A 85 -0.35 8.28 13.96
C TYR A 85 -0.43 7.78 12.51
N ALA A 86 -1.55 7.18 12.12
CA ALA A 86 -1.76 6.73 10.76
C ALA A 86 -1.74 7.87 9.72
N SER A 87 -2.28 9.06 10.04
CA SER A 87 -2.20 10.22 9.15
C SER A 87 -0.78 10.74 9.02
N ALA A 88 -0.08 10.95 10.14
CA ALA A 88 1.30 11.44 10.16
C ALA A 88 2.28 10.46 9.50
N GLU A 89 2.13 9.16 9.72
CA GLU A 89 2.95 8.12 9.10
C GLU A 89 2.79 8.12 7.57
N ARG A 90 1.55 8.18 7.06
CA ARG A 90 1.28 8.24 5.62
C ARG A 90 1.89 9.48 4.98
N LYS A 91 1.72 10.64 5.62
CA LYS A 91 2.29 11.91 5.14
C LYS A 91 3.83 11.90 5.18
N TYR A 92 4.42 11.37 6.26
CA TYR A 92 5.86 11.18 6.37
C TYR A 92 6.40 10.29 5.25
N ALA A 93 5.77 9.14 5.00
CA ALA A 93 6.15 8.23 3.93
C ALA A 93 6.06 8.91 2.56
N ALA A 94 4.95 9.60 2.27
CA ALA A 94 4.76 10.32 1.01
C ALA A 94 5.82 11.42 0.80
N ALA A 95 6.11 12.21 1.83
CA ALA A 95 7.13 13.25 1.77
C ALA A 95 8.54 12.67 1.60
N LEU A 96 8.86 11.56 2.26
CA LEU A 96 10.15 10.88 2.15
C LEU A 96 10.38 10.33 0.73
N LEU A 97 9.34 9.78 0.10
CA LEU A 97 9.40 9.31 -1.28
C LEU A 97 9.67 10.45 -2.25
N LYS A 98 8.96 11.59 -2.06
CA LYS A 98 9.23 12.82 -2.82
C LYS A 98 10.65 13.33 -2.62
N GLN A 99 11.16 13.30 -1.40
CA GLN A 99 12.54 13.69 -1.08
C GLN A 99 13.56 12.80 -1.81
N GLN A 100 13.29 11.51 -1.91
CA GLN A 100 14.16 10.53 -2.59
C GLN A 100 13.94 10.50 -4.12
N GLY A 101 13.02 11.31 -4.66
CA GLY A 101 12.68 11.32 -6.09
C GLY A 101 11.99 10.04 -6.56
N ILE A 102 11.45 9.24 -5.64
CA ILE A 102 10.75 7.99 -5.93
C ILE A 102 9.32 8.36 -6.32
N SER A 103 8.95 8.12 -7.59
CA SER A 103 7.62 8.44 -8.09
C SER A 103 6.60 7.40 -7.64
N ALA A 104 5.31 7.75 -7.67
CA ALA A 104 4.24 6.77 -7.45
C ALA A 104 4.28 5.59 -8.44
N ALA A 105 4.92 5.79 -9.60
CA ALA A 105 5.20 4.73 -10.57
C ALA A 105 6.28 3.73 -10.12
N ASP A 106 7.12 4.12 -9.16
CA ASP A 106 8.18 3.29 -8.57
C ASP A 106 7.72 2.65 -7.25
N LEU A 107 6.56 3.06 -6.73
CA LEU A 107 5.96 2.42 -5.57
C LEU A 107 5.52 1.00 -5.93
N PRO A 108 5.78 0.01 -5.06
CA PRO A 108 5.21 -1.31 -5.23
C PRO A 108 3.68 -1.15 -5.21
N GLU A 109 3.03 -1.44 -6.34
CA GLU A 109 1.57 -1.43 -6.44
C GLU A 109 0.98 -2.19 -5.25
N GLU A 110 -0.02 -1.61 -4.59
CA GLU A 110 -0.66 -2.26 -3.44
C GLU A 110 -1.04 -3.69 -3.81
N PRO A 111 -0.70 -4.70 -2.97
CA PRO A 111 -1.07 -6.06 -3.27
C PRO A 111 -2.58 -6.13 -3.40
N ALA A 112 -3.06 -6.45 -4.60
CA ALA A 112 -4.47 -6.73 -4.83
C ALA A 112 -4.97 -7.64 -3.69
N SER A 113 -6.08 -7.26 -3.08
CA SER A 113 -6.56 -7.90 -1.85
C SER A 113 -6.51 -9.43 -2.00
N PRO A 114 -6.03 -10.18 -0.99
CA PRO A 114 -5.85 -11.63 -1.10
C PRO A 114 -7.12 -12.35 -1.57
N LEU A 115 -8.29 -11.78 -1.28
CA LEU A 115 -9.59 -12.25 -1.76
C LEU A 115 -9.77 -12.09 -3.27
N LEU A 116 -9.32 -10.99 -3.87
CA LEU A 116 -9.38 -10.76 -5.32
C LEU A 116 -8.42 -11.70 -6.07
N ALA A 117 -7.25 -11.94 -5.48
CA ALA A 117 -6.28 -12.94 -5.95
C ALA A 117 -6.85 -14.36 -5.95
N ILE A 118 -7.53 -14.74 -4.86
CA ILE A 118 -8.19 -16.04 -4.73
C ILE A 118 -9.36 -16.13 -5.71
N ALA A 119 -10.21 -15.10 -5.78
CA ALA A 119 -11.35 -15.06 -6.70
C ALA A 119 -10.91 -15.19 -8.16
N ALA A 120 -9.84 -14.49 -8.57
CA ALA A 120 -9.28 -14.62 -9.91
C ALA A 120 -8.68 -16.01 -10.17
N SER A 121 -8.06 -16.63 -9.17
CA SER A 121 -7.50 -17.99 -9.30
C SER A 121 -8.58 -19.07 -9.40
N ILE A 122 -9.75 -18.85 -8.78
CA ILE A 122 -10.90 -19.77 -8.86
C ILE A 122 -11.47 -19.84 -10.28
N VAL A 123 -11.45 -18.72 -11.02
CA VAL A 123 -12.01 -18.66 -12.38
C VAL A 123 -11.12 -19.36 -13.38
N PHE A 124 -9.80 -19.15 -13.30
CA PHE A 124 -8.85 -19.76 -14.23
C PHE A 124 -7.42 -19.82 -13.67
N PRO A 125 -6.74 -20.98 -13.69
CA PRO A 125 -5.36 -21.10 -13.24
C PRO A 125 -4.42 -20.19 -14.03
N GLY A 126 -3.68 -19.32 -13.33
CA GLY A 126 -2.76 -18.35 -13.93
C GLY A 126 -3.35 -16.96 -14.21
N LEU A 127 -4.68 -16.78 -14.13
CA LEU A 127 -5.33 -15.47 -14.29
C LEU A 127 -4.96 -14.49 -13.18
N ALA A 128 -4.81 -14.98 -11.95
CA ALA A 128 -4.36 -14.17 -10.82
C ALA A 128 -2.95 -13.61 -11.03
N GLN A 129 -2.02 -14.40 -11.57
CA GLN A 129 -0.65 -13.95 -11.83
C GLN A 129 -0.58 -12.93 -12.97
N TRP A 130 -1.48 -13.04 -13.96
CA TRP A 130 -1.61 -12.04 -15.01
C TRP A 130 -2.14 -10.70 -14.45
N LEU A 131 -3.18 -10.74 -13.61
CA LEU A 131 -3.67 -9.54 -12.91
C LEU A 131 -2.62 -8.92 -11.98
N MET A 132 -1.74 -9.73 -11.40
CA MET A 132 -0.62 -9.30 -10.55
C MET A 132 0.64 -8.87 -11.33
N ASN A 133 0.51 -8.59 -12.63
CA ASN A 133 1.59 -8.11 -13.52
C ASN A 133 2.79 -9.09 -13.69
N ASP A 134 2.70 -10.35 -13.25
CA ASP A 134 3.70 -11.40 -13.48
C ASP A 134 3.35 -12.20 -14.75
N ARG A 135 3.49 -11.54 -15.91
CA ARG A 135 3.02 -12.05 -17.21
C ARG A 135 3.67 -13.36 -17.65
N THR A 136 4.91 -13.61 -17.23
CA THR A 136 5.64 -14.83 -17.64
C THR A 136 5.12 -16.05 -16.90
N LYS A 137 4.94 -15.98 -15.58
CA LYS A 137 4.41 -17.10 -14.80
C LYS A 137 2.94 -17.38 -15.10
N GLY A 138 2.13 -16.32 -15.19
CA GLY A 138 0.72 -16.46 -15.56
C GLY A 138 0.55 -17.13 -16.92
N GLY A 139 1.32 -16.70 -17.93
CA GLY A 139 1.28 -17.28 -19.27
C GLY A 139 1.65 -18.77 -19.31
N VAL A 140 2.67 -19.19 -18.55
CA VAL A 140 3.08 -20.60 -18.47
C VAL A 140 2.00 -21.47 -17.84
N LEU A 141 1.38 -21.02 -16.74
CA LEU A 141 0.29 -21.79 -16.10
C LEU A 141 -0.94 -21.91 -17.00
N ILE A 142 -1.31 -20.82 -17.69
CA ILE A 142 -2.42 -20.82 -18.66
C ILE A 142 -2.14 -21.82 -19.79
N ALA A 143 -0.91 -21.82 -20.33
CA ALA A 143 -0.53 -22.74 -21.40
C ALA A 143 -0.56 -24.21 -20.93
N ILE A 144 -0.02 -24.52 -19.76
CA ILE A 144 -0.07 -25.88 -19.18
C ILE A 144 -1.52 -26.32 -18.98
N TRP A 145 -2.37 -25.45 -18.45
CA TRP A 145 -3.79 -25.74 -18.24
C TRP A 145 -4.53 -26.01 -19.54
N LEU A 146 -4.31 -25.21 -20.58
CA LEU A 146 -4.90 -25.41 -21.90
C LEU A 146 -4.44 -26.73 -22.55
N VAL A 147 -3.16 -27.07 -22.43
CA VAL A 147 -2.62 -28.33 -22.95
C VAL A 147 -3.25 -29.52 -22.24
N LEU A 148 -3.33 -29.49 -20.92
CA LEU A 148 -3.96 -30.57 -20.15
C LEU A 148 -5.47 -30.68 -20.44
N TRP A 149 -6.16 -29.54 -20.62
CA TRP A 149 -7.56 -29.52 -21.01
C TRP A 149 -7.78 -30.11 -22.41
N LEU A 150 -6.95 -29.76 -23.39
CA LEU A 150 -6.99 -30.33 -24.74
C LEU A 150 -6.71 -31.84 -24.74
N LEU A 151 -5.74 -32.29 -23.95
CA LEU A 151 -5.48 -33.72 -23.76
C LEU A 151 -6.69 -34.42 -23.13
N MET A 152 -7.36 -33.80 -22.16
CA MET A 152 -8.55 -34.36 -21.54
C MET A 152 -9.76 -34.40 -22.49
N ALA A 153 -9.89 -33.41 -23.39
CA ALA A 153 -11.02 -33.27 -24.29
C ALA A 153 -10.91 -34.13 -25.56
N PHE A 154 -9.71 -34.26 -26.13
CA PHE A 154 -9.49 -34.87 -27.45
C PHE A 154 -8.67 -36.17 -27.43
N SER A 155 -8.09 -36.57 -26.29
CA SER A 155 -7.33 -37.82 -26.25
C SER A 155 -8.24 -39.04 -26.08
N PRO A 156 -7.82 -40.23 -26.57
CA PRO A 156 -8.52 -41.50 -26.35
C PRO A 156 -8.63 -41.93 -24.88
N TRP A 157 -7.94 -41.23 -23.98
CA TRP A 157 -7.85 -41.49 -22.54
C TRP A 157 -8.57 -40.40 -21.72
N GLY A 158 -9.24 -39.48 -22.40
CA GLY A 158 -9.96 -38.36 -21.84
C GLY A 158 -11.42 -38.65 -21.48
N VAL A 159 -12.22 -37.59 -21.32
CA VAL A 159 -13.64 -37.67 -20.88
C VAL A 159 -14.49 -38.53 -21.83
N GLN A 160 -14.10 -38.66 -23.10
CA GLN A 160 -14.85 -39.42 -24.10
C GLN A 160 -14.78 -40.94 -23.91
N ASN A 161 -13.80 -41.46 -23.15
CA ASN A 161 -13.51 -42.89 -23.03
C ASN A 161 -13.36 -43.34 -21.56
N ILE A 162 -14.20 -42.82 -20.67
CA ILE A 162 -14.16 -43.09 -19.22
C ILE A 162 -14.18 -44.60 -18.92
N GLU A 163 -14.92 -45.40 -19.69
CA GLU A 163 -15.05 -46.85 -19.49
C GLU A 163 -13.81 -47.67 -19.89
N ARG A 164 -12.99 -47.17 -20.83
CA ARG A 164 -11.78 -47.88 -21.33
C ARG A 164 -10.47 -47.37 -20.73
N GLY A 165 -10.43 -46.09 -20.36
CA GLY A 165 -9.21 -45.40 -19.95
C GLY A 165 -9.03 -45.22 -18.44
N GLY A 166 -9.85 -45.88 -17.60
CA GLY A 166 -10.05 -45.55 -16.18
C GLY A 166 -8.79 -45.13 -15.39
N GLY A 167 -7.69 -45.89 -15.50
CA GLY A 167 -6.43 -45.55 -14.81
C GLY A 167 -5.75 -44.28 -15.35
N ALA A 168 -5.70 -44.10 -16.66
CA ALA A 168 -5.08 -42.92 -17.29
C ALA A 168 -5.93 -41.65 -17.10
N PHE A 169 -7.25 -41.78 -17.11
CA PHE A 169 -8.17 -40.69 -16.81
C PHE A 169 -7.99 -40.21 -15.36
N LEU A 170 -7.97 -41.14 -14.38
CA LEU A 170 -7.75 -40.81 -12.98
C LEU A 170 -6.37 -40.19 -12.74
N PHE A 171 -5.35 -40.67 -13.44
CA PHE A 171 -4.02 -40.07 -13.42
C PHE A 171 -4.03 -38.64 -13.95
N LEU A 172 -4.63 -38.39 -15.11
CA LEU A 172 -4.71 -37.05 -15.71
C LEU A 172 -5.53 -36.08 -14.84
N ALA A 173 -6.64 -36.56 -14.27
CA ALA A 173 -7.48 -35.81 -13.34
C ALA A 173 -6.72 -35.47 -12.04
N SER A 174 -5.92 -36.41 -11.52
CA SER A 174 -5.07 -36.18 -10.35
C SER A 174 -4.00 -35.12 -10.65
N VAL A 175 -3.34 -35.18 -11.81
CA VAL A 175 -2.36 -34.17 -12.24
C VAL A 175 -3.02 -32.79 -12.36
N MET A 176 -4.20 -32.69 -12.95
CA MET A 176 -4.98 -31.45 -13.03
C MET A 176 -5.34 -30.88 -11.66
N ALA A 177 -5.81 -31.73 -10.74
CA ALA A 177 -6.11 -31.33 -9.37
C ALA A 177 -4.85 -30.84 -8.62
N SER A 178 -3.72 -31.52 -8.79
CA SER A 178 -2.44 -31.09 -8.19
C SER A 178 -1.97 -29.75 -8.74
N VAL A 179 -2.04 -29.54 -10.07
CA VAL A 179 -1.70 -28.25 -10.70
C VAL A 179 -2.62 -27.14 -10.20
N TYR A 180 -3.92 -27.43 -10.04
CA TYR A 180 -4.89 -26.47 -9.50
C TYR A 180 -4.56 -26.06 -8.07
N VAL A 181 -4.28 -27.03 -7.18
CA VAL A 181 -3.90 -26.78 -5.78
C VAL A 181 -2.59 -26.00 -5.70
N VAL A 182 -1.58 -26.37 -6.48
CA VAL A 182 -0.29 -25.65 -6.53
C VAL A 182 -0.50 -24.21 -6.99
N SER A 183 -1.33 -23.98 -8.01
CA SER A 183 -1.64 -22.63 -8.48
C SER A 183 -2.33 -21.78 -7.42
N LEU A 184 -3.22 -22.37 -6.61
CA LEU A 184 -3.95 -21.69 -5.54
C LEU A 184 -3.01 -21.31 -4.38
N ILE A 185 -2.12 -22.23 -4.00
CA ILE A 185 -1.11 -22.01 -2.97
C ILE A 185 -0.11 -20.95 -3.43
N ASP A 186 0.34 -21.01 -4.68
CA ASP A 186 1.30 -20.05 -5.24
C ASP A 186 0.68 -18.66 -5.40
N ALA A 187 -0.58 -18.56 -5.83
CA ALA A 187 -1.31 -17.30 -5.87
C ALA A 187 -1.48 -16.69 -4.46
N TYR A 188 -1.83 -17.51 -3.46
CA TYR A 188 -1.92 -17.08 -2.06
C TYR A 188 -0.57 -16.63 -1.49
N GLN A 189 0.49 -17.40 -1.74
CA GLN A 189 1.85 -17.05 -1.32
C GLN A 189 2.34 -15.78 -2.02
N THR A 190 2.04 -15.61 -3.31
CA THR A 190 2.40 -14.42 -4.10
C THR A 190 1.65 -13.19 -3.61
N ALA A 191 0.36 -13.32 -3.29
CA ALA A 191 -0.42 -12.25 -2.67
C ALA A 191 0.12 -11.88 -1.28
N LYS A 192 0.45 -12.86 -0.43
CA LYS A 192 1.05 -12.65 0.90
C LYS A 192 2.45 -12.03 0.83
N ARG A 193 3.22 -12.32 -0.23
CA ARG A 193 4.58 -11.78 -0.44
C ARG A 193 4.61 -10.41 -1.13
N GLY A 194 3.45 -9.84 -1.48
CA GLY A 194 3.37 -8.51 -2.09
C GLY A 194 3.68 -8.48 -3.58
N GLY A 195 3.27 -9.50 -4.34
CA GLY A 195 3.54 -9.59 -5.78
C GLY A 195 5.02 -9.88 -6.08
N ALA A 196 5.30 -10.40 -7.27
CA ALA A 196 6.67 -10.69 -7.65
C ALA A 196 7.48 -9.39 -7.70
N ARG A 197 8.29 -9.15 -6.64
CA ARG A 197 9.33 -8.12 -6.60
C ARG A 197 10.11 -8.16 -7.92
N ARG A 198 9.86 -7.21 -8.82
CA ARG A 198 10.90 -6.81 -9.75
C ARG A 198 12.03 -6.30 -8.88
N LYS A 199 13.16 -7.03 -8.86
CA LYS A 199 14.39 -6.47 -8.30
C LYS A 199 14.55 -5.09 -8.95
N PRO A 200 14.71 -4.00 -8.17
CA PRO A 200 15.09 -2.73 -8.76
C PRO A 200 16.37 -3.00 -9.56
N LYS A 201 16.44 -2.53 -10.81
CA LYS A 201 17.73 -2.45 -11.50
C LYS A 201 18.59 -1.54 -10.65
N SER A 202 19.42 -2.15 -9.81
CA SER A 202 20.42 -1.47 -9.00
C SER A 202 21.33 -0.71 -9.95
N GLY A 203 21.19 0.62 -9.99
CA GLY A 203 22.12 1.53 -10.67
C GLY A 203 23.46 1.67 -9.93
N TRP A 204 23.83 0.70 -9.10
CA TRP A 204 25.12 0.62 -8.40
C TRP A 204 26.04 -0.42 -9.05
N GLU A 205 26.07 -0.43 -10.38
CA GLU A 205 27.17 -1.05 -11.14
C GLU A 205 27.79 0.07 -11.98
N VAL A 206 28.76 0.75 -11.36
CA VAL A 206 29.85 1.46 -12.02
C VAL A 206 31.13 1.08 -11.28
#